data_AF-A0AAN7PAJ8-F1
#
_entry.id   AF-A0AAN7PAJ8-F1
#
_cell.length_a   1.000
_cell.length_b   1.000
_cell.length_c   1.000
_cell.angle_alpha   90.00
_cell.angle_beta   90.00
_cell.angle_gamma   90.00
#
_symmetry.space_group_name_H-M   'P 1'
#
loop_
_entity.id
_entity.type
_entity.pdbx_description
1 polymer ?
#
loop_
_entity_poly.entity_id
_entity_poly.type
_entity_poly.pdbx_seq_one_letter_code
_entity_poly.pdbx_strand_id
1 'polypeptide(L)'
;MEIFYCFLFVQLFSSVVTQETTYKAAVIEYAPKDEFLSTKQNFMENVQEYIRYIQQAAFQDVQILVFPEMGLTGNVANWRELEDISTEVPNPELNISPCSHLESNRYSQFLVDLSCVIGRQRIYTVINLIESRLDNHSKNKFYHNTNVVFDRNGAIIARYRKINLWNEPYFAAGTENEISTFATDFGVTFGMFVSDDILHKTPGKDVLSNAAVTDIVYSSSWKSELPFWQANSLQHGYAKSNKVNLLAAGRNDPSVGNGGSGIYLANGRIAETYISGERKSKIIIQHVPKIEIRTEQFTSCQGSTGSTAQTYHLGIGQHLPDVTLFHTKQADLTNYTFRSINLHNKTISEKICSGESTFCCDFHIVVNKHSTVFQNYIYKLVAFYGVTRISSTETVGERICGLVACLDESNHSCGGRNMLSPTGVSFETISIKGTFNQKHSHYQPSTLKFDLTPATDYMYCTEQINRNEIEVNMITTQSHDSLLTFGILGRVFINDNTYPGTINSGSTYFVSIALIYFVNVCNFIF
;
A
#
# COMPACT_ATOMS: atom_id res chain seq x y z
N MET A 1 -6.64 41.15 -72.23
CA MET A 1 -5.84 40.06 -71.64
C MET A 1 -5.87 40.30 -70.14
N GLU A 2 -6.86 39.72 -69.46
CA GLU A 2 -7.08 39.93 -68.03
C GLU A 2 -6.30 38.88 -67.22
N ILE A 3 -5.53 39.34 -66.23
CA ILE A 3 -4.72 38.51 -65.35
C ILE A 3 -5.47 38.36 -64.03
N PHE A 4 -5.95 37.16 -63.75
CA PHE A 4 -6.52 36.79 -62.45
C PHE A 4 -5.40 36.44 -61.47
N TYR A 5 -5.26 37.22 -60.39
CA TYR A 5 -4.46 36.84 -59.23
C TYR A 5 -5.28 35.95 -58.30
N CYS A 6 -4.87 34.69 -58.18
CA CYS A 6 -5.45 33.74 -57.23
C CYS A 6 -4.64 33.81 -55.92
N PHE A 7 -5.22 34.38 -54.86
CA PHE A 7 -4.64 34.36 -53.52
C PHE A 7 -5.05 33.06 -52.81
N LEU A 8 -4.08 32.17 -52.60
CA LEU A 8 -4.25 30.99 -51.74
C LEU A 8 -4.10 31.42 -50.27
N PHE A 9 -5.20 31.38 -49.52
CA PHE A 9 -5.17 31.47 -48.05
C PHE A 9 -4.81 30.10 -47.47
N VAL A 10 -3.56 29.93 -47.02
CA VAL A 10 -3.15 28.78 -46.22
C VAL A 10 -3.45 29.10 -44.77
N GLN A 11 -4.55 28.56 -44.22
CA GLN A 11 -4.77 28.57 -42.78
C GLN A 11 -3.90 27.50 -42.12
N LEU A 12 -2.78 27.94 -41.54
CA LEU A 12 -1.99 27.13 -40.60
C LEU A 12 -2.78 27.02 -39.30
N PHE A 13 -3.53 25.93 -39.14
CA PHE A 13 -4.02 25.53 -37.82
C PHE A 13 -2.84 25.00 -37.01
N SER A 14 -2.19 25.87 -36.24
CA SER A 14 -1.34 25.43 -35.14
C SER A 14 -2.25 24.90 -34.03
N SER A 15 -2.56 23.61 -34.06
CA SER A 15 -3.14 22.92 -32.91
C SER A 15 -2.08 22.92 -31.80
N VAL A 16 -2.20 23.88 -30.88
CA VAL A 16 -1.49 23.80 -29.61
C VAL A 16 -2.05 22.55 -28.92
N VAL A 17 -1.28 21.46 -28.94
CA VAL A 17 -1.59 20.26 -28.16
C VAL A 17 -1.40 20.66 -26.71
N THR A 18 -2.47 21.05 -26.03
CA THR A 18 -2.46 21.23 -24.58
C THR A 18 -2.26 19.84 -23.97
N GLN A 19 -1.06 19.58 -23.48
CA GLN A 19 -0.77 18.34 -22.76
C GLN A 19 -1.68 18.26 -21.54
N GLU A 20 -2.53 17.23 -21.49
CA GLU A 20 -3.41 17.03 -20.33
C GLU A 20 -2.57 16.86 -19.07
N THR A 21 -2.82 17.72 -18.07
CA THR A 21 -2.10 17.75 -16.80
C THR A 21 -2.61 16.72 -15.79
N THR A 22 -3.72 16.05 -16.09
CA THR A 22 -4.31 15.00 -15.27
C THR A 22 -4.65 13.79 -16.15
N TYR A 23 -4.88 12.64 -15.52
CA TYR A 23 -5.49 11.47 -16.14
C TYR A 23 -6.63 10.95 -15.27
N LYS A 24 -7.63 10.30 -15.86
CA LYS A 24 -8.78 9.76 -15.12
C LYS A 24 -8.51 8.31 -14.73
N ALA A 25 -8.46 8.04 -13.44
CA ALA A 25 -8.15 6.72 -12.88
C ALA A 25 -9.34 6.16 -12.11
N ALA A 26 -9.43 4.83 -12.08
CA ALA A 26 -10.35 4.12 -11.21
C ALA A 26 -9.65 3.02 -10.41
N VAL A 27 -10.06 2.87 -9.16
CA VAL A 27 -9.73 1.71 -8.32
C VAL A 27 -11.03 1.12 -7.79
N ILE A 28 -11.06 -0.19 -7.55
CA ILE A 28 -12.23 -0.84 -6.97
C ILE A 28 -11.88 -1.51 -5.65
N GLU A 29 -12.64 -1.15 -4.62
CA GLU A 29 -12.80 -2.02 -3.47
C GLU A 29 -13.78 -3.13 -3.88
N TYR A 30 -13.33 -4.38 -3.97
CA TYR A 30 -14.17 -5.45 -4.53
C TYR A 30 -14.44 -6.55 -3.50
N ALA A 31 -15.72 -6.88 -3.30
CA ALA A 31 -16.16 -8.02 -2.50
C ALA A 31 -16.35 -9.24 -3.42
N PRO A 32 -15.45 -10.24 -3.40
CA PRO A 32 -15.58 -11.44 -4.24
C PRO A 32 -16.89 -12.16 -3.96
N LYS A 33 -17.42 -12.90 -4.92
CA LYS A 33 -18.54 -13.81 -4.70
C LYS A 33 -18.09 -14.96 -3.81
N ASP A 34 -18.90 -15.22 -2.78
CA ASP A 34 -18.70 -16.27 -1.78
C ASP A 34 -20.09 -16.81 -1.40
N GLU A 35 -20.83 -17.21 -2.44
CA GLU A 35 -22.16 -17.82 -2.31
C GLU A 35 -22.00 -19.33 -2.12
N PHE A 36 -23.09 -20.06 -1.79
CA PHE A 36 -23.12 -21.52 -1.69
C PHE A 36 -22.97 -22.23 -3.06
N LEU A 37 -22.01 -21.79 -3.87
CA LEU A 37 -21.62 -22.28 -5.18
C LEU A 37 -20.24 -22.95 -5.09
N SER A 38 -19.84 -23.66 -6.14
CA SER A 38 -18.46 -24.15 -6.27
C SER A 38 -17.46 -22.99 -6.47
N THR A 39 -16.19 -23.19 -6.10
CA THR A 39 -15.10 -22.21 -6.33
C THR A 39 -15.06 -21.71 -7.77
N LYS A 40 -15.17 -22.63 -8.74
CA LYS A 40 -15.17 -22.30 -10.17
C LYS A 40 -16.37 -21.42 -10.57
N GLN A 41 -17.55 -21.68 -10.02
CA GLN A 41 -18.75 -20.87 -10.30
C GLN A 41 -18.61 -19.47 -9.70
N ASN A 42 -18.24 -19.36 -8.41
CA ASN A 42 -17.98 -18.07 -7.77
C ASN A 42 -16.91 -17.27 -8.54
N PHE A 43 -15.84 -17.93 -8.98
CA PHE A 43 -14.81 -17.33 -9.81
C PHE A 43 -15.37 -16.77 -11.14
N MET A 44 -16.19 -17.54 -11.86
CA MET A 44 -16.77 -17.07 -13.12
C MET A 44 -17.77 -15.93 -12.92
N GLU A 45 -18.53 -15.92 -11.82
CA GLU A 45 -19.39 -14.78 -11.45
C GLU A 45 -18.53 -13.51 -11.19
N ASN A 46 -17.38 -13.67 -10.52
CA ASN A 46 -16.44 -12.56 -10.35
C ASN A 46 -15.91 -12.03 -11.68
N VAL A 47 -15.58 -12.91 -12.62
CA VAL A 47 -15.15 -12.52 -13.98
C VAL A 47 -16.24 -11.69 -14.68
N GLN A 48 -17.51 -12.09 -14.56
CA GLN A 48 -18.62 -11.32 -15.15
C GLN A 48 -18.77 -9.95 -14.50
N GLU A 49 -18.64 -9.85 -13.17
CA GLU A 49 -18.67 -8.56 -12.48
C GLU A 49 -17.48 -7.67 -12.89
N TYR A 50 -16.29 -8.22 -13.06
CA TYR A 50 -15.13 -7.48 -13.56
C TYR A 50 -15.40 -6.88 -14.94
N ILE A 51 -16.00 -7.66 -15.85
CA ILE A 51 -16.42 -7.19 -17.17
C ILE A 51 -17.40 -6.01 -17.05
N ARG A 52 -18.37 -6.07 -16.13
CA ARG A 52 -19.31 -4.96 -15.87
C ARG A 52 -18.59 -3.71 -15.37
N TYR A 53 -17.67 -3.83 -14.41
CA TYR A 53 -16.91 -2.70 -13.90
C TYR A 53 -15.98 -2.09 -14.95
N ILE A 54 -15.35 -2.91 -15.81
CA ILE A 54 -14.54 -2.43 -16.95
C ILE A 54 -15.40 -1.60 -17.89
N GLN A 55 -16.60 -2.09 -18.25
CA GLN A 55 -17.55 -1.35 -19.10
C GLN A 55 -18.04 -0.06 -18.43
N GLN A 56 -18.37 -0.11 -17.14
CA GLN A 56 -18.80 1.07 -16.38
C GLN A 56 -17.70 2.14 -16.30
N ALA A 57 -16.46 1.74 -16.04
CA ALA A 57 -15.32 2.65 -15.99
C ALA A 57 -15.04 3.28 -17.36
N ALA A 58 -15.06 2.47 -18.42
CA ALA A 58 -14.88 2.94 -19.79
C ALA A 58 -15.99 3.91 -20.22
N PHE A 59 -17.25 3.65 -19.85
CA PHE A 59 -18.36 4.58 -20.07
C PHE A 59 -18.15 5.94 -19.40
N GLN A 60 -17.33 6.00 -18.35
CA GLN A 60 -16.95 7.23 -17.68
C GLN A 60 -15.57 7.75 -18.14
N ASP A 61 -15.06 7.36 -19.31
CA ASP A 61 -13.79 7.82 -19.88
C ASP A 61 -12.58 7.58 -18.95
N VAL A 62 -12.64 6.54 -18.10
CA VAL A 62 -11.50 6.15 -17.27
C VAL A 62 -10.38 5.61 -18.18
N GLN A 63 -9.15 6.08 -17.94
CA GLN A 63 -7.97 5.68 -18.71
C GLN A 63 -7.29 4.44 -18.13
N ILE A 64 -7.35 4.25 -16.80
CA ILE A 64 -6.82 3.06 -16.11
C ILE A 64 -7.75 2.59 -14.97
N LEU A 65 -8.03 1.29 -14.89
CA LEU A 65 -8.79 0.64 -13.82
C LEU A 65 -7.94 -0.42 -13.10
N VAL A 66 -7.88 -0.37 -11.77
CA VAL A 66 -7.10 -1.31 -10.94
C VAL A 66 -8.04 -2.17 -10.08
N PHE A 67 -7.83 -3.49 -10.14
CA PHE A 67 -8.54 -4.49 -9.33
C PHE A 67 -7.68 -5.04 -8.18
N PRO A 68 -8.31 -5.52 -7.09
CA PRO A 68 -7.60 -5.99 -5.91
C PRO A 68 -6.97 -7.37 -6.05
N GLU A 69 -6.05 -7.66 -5.15
CA GLU A 69 -5.45 -8.97 -4.97
C GLU A 69 -6.51 -10.00 -4.54
N MET A 70 -6.46 -11.20 -5.11
CA MET A 70 -7.44 -12.27 -4.84
C MET A 70 -8.90 -11.85 -5.04
N GLY A 71 -9.13 -10.80 -5.85
CA GLY A 71 -10.47 -10.28 -6.10
C GLY A 71 -11.29 -11.19 -7.02
N LEU A 72 -10.66 -11.77 -8.06
CA LEU A 72 -11.31 -12.75 -8.94
C LEU A 72 -11.55 -14.09 -8.24
N THR A 73 -10.62 -14.51 -7.39
CA THR A 73 -10.54 -15.87 -6.87
C THR A 73 -11.16 -16.02 -5.49
N GLY A 74 -11.26 -14.95 -4.71
CA GLY A 74 -11.77 -15.01 -3.35
C GLY A 74 -10.86 -15.82 -2.43
N ASN A 75 -11.45 -16.69 -1.60
CA ASN A 75 -10.69 -17.58 -0.72
C ASN A 75 -10.34 -18.87 -1.45
N VAL A 76 -9.04 -19.17 -1.60
CA VAL A 76 -8.58 -20.46 -2.12
C VAL A 76 -8.38 -21.42 -0.96
N ALA A 77 -9.29 -22.38 -0.80
CA ALA A 77 -9.26 -23.33 0.31
C ALA A 77 -8.37 -24.57 0.04
N ASN A 78 -8.12 -24.88 -1.23
CA ASN A 78 -7.42 -26.11 -1.62
C ASN A 78 -6.61 -25.92 -2.92
N TRP A 79 -5.39 -26.47 -2.95
CA TRP A 79 -4.54 -26.46 -4.13
C TRP A 79 -5.18 -27.10 -5.37
N ARG A 80 -6.10 -28.07 -5.19
CA ARG A 80 -6.79 -28.75 -6.30
C ARG A 80 -7.69 -27.81 -7.10
N GLU A 81 -8.16 -26.73 -6.50
CA GLU A 81 -9.05 -25.76 -7.16
C GLU A 81 -8.29 -24.84 -8.11
N LEU A 82 -6.97 -24.67 -7.89
CA LEU A 82 -6.12 -23.74 -8.66
C LEU A 82 -6.14 -24.02 -10.16
N GLU A 83 -6.23 -25.29 -10.55
CA GLU A 83 -6.24 -25.65 -11.96
C GLU A 83 -7.43 -25.04 -12.72
N ASP A 84 -8.60 -24.97 -12.09
CA ASP A 84 -9.83 -24.46 -12.70
C ASP A 84 -9.90 -22.91 -12.73
N ILE A 85 -9.08 -22.23 -11.92
CA ILE A 85 -9.13 -20.77 -11.71
C ILE A 85 -7.80 -20.08 -12.03
N SER A 86 -6.92 -20.75 -12.79
CA SER A 86 -5.62 -20.23 -13.21
C SER A 86 -5.50 -20.16 -14.73
N THR A 87 -4.45 -19.47 -15.19
CA THR A 87 -4.10 -19.37 -16.61
C THR A 87 -2.61 -19.23 -16.81
N GLU A 88 -2.09 -19.64 -17.96
CA GLU A 88 -0.80 -19.12 -18.43
C GLU A 88 -0.93 -17.63 -18.75
N VAL A 89 0.13 -16.87 -18.47
CA VAL A 89 0.25 -15.46 -18.84
C VAL A 89 1.32 -15.34 -19.93
N PRO A 90 1.02 -14.71 -21.09
CA PRO A 90 2.00 -14.50 -22.16
C PRO A 90 3.22 -13.69 -21.68
N ASN A 91 4.35 -13.81 -22.39
CA ASN A 91 5.50 -12.93 -22.14
C ASN A 91 5.09 -11.48 -22.49
N PRO A 92 5.13 -10.53 -21.52
CA PRO A 92 4.77 -9.14 -21.78
C PRO A 92 5.59 -8.47 -22.89
N GLU A 93 6.84 -8.87 -23.11
CA GLU A 93 7.70 -8.31 -24.17
C GLU A 93 7.17 -8.56 -25.59
N LEU A 94 6.29 -9.55 -25.75
CA LEU A 94 5.69 -9.90 -27.03
C LEU A 94 4.39 -9.12 -27.32
N ASN A 95 3.87 -8.34 -26.36
CA ASN A 95 2.63 -7.57 -26.48
C ASN A 95 1.46 -8.39 -27.04
N ILE A 96 1.33 -9.64 -26.56
CA ILE A 96 0.29 -10.55 -27.02
C ILE A 96 -1.06 -10.11 -26.43
N SER A 97 -2.05 -9.94 -27.30
CA SER A 97 -3.47 -9.86 -26.93
C SER A 97 -4.09 -11.27 -26.97
N PRO A 98 -4.44 -11.86 -25.81
CA PRO A 98 -5.14 -13.15 -25.75
C PRO A 98 -6.43 -13.17 -26.58
N CYS A 99 -7.09 -12.02 -26.76
CA CYS A 99 -8.28 -11.91 -27.60
C CYS A 99 -8.01 -12.19 -29.09
N SER A 100 -6.93 -11.64 -29.65
CA SER A 100 -6.62 -11.74 -31.07
C SER A 100 -5.74 -12.95 -31.40
N HIS A 101 -4.97 -13.44 -30.42
CA HIS A 101 -4.10 -14.60 -30.55
C HIS A 101 -4.76 -15.80 -29.88
N LEU A 102 -5.68 -16.42 -30.61
CA LEU A 102 -6.31 -17.68 -30.22
C LEU A 102 -5.32 -18.84 -30.47
N GLU A 103 -4.25 -18.90 -29.69
CA GLU A 103 -3.48 -20.15 -29.58
C GLU A 103 -4.38 -21.17 -28.88
N SER A 104 -4.94 -22.08 -29.65
CA SER A 104 -5.93 -23.06 -29.20
C SER A 104 -5.43 -23.78 -27.94
N ASN A 105 -6.17 -23.59 -26.83
CA ASN A 105 -6.00 -24.21 -25.52
C ASN A 105 -4.82 -23.73 -24.64
N ARG A 106 -4.14 -22.64 -25.00
CA ARG A 106 -3.05 -22.12 -24.13
C ARG A 106 -3.54 -21.22 -23.00
N TYR A 107 -4.43 -20.29 -23.32
CA TYR A 107 -4.99 -19.36 -22.35
C TYR A 107 -6.37 -19.83 -21.88
N SER A 108 -6.68 -19.59 -20.61
CA SER A 108 -8.02 -19.86 -20.10
C SER A 108 -9.05 -18.94 -20.79
N GLN A 109 -10.30 -19.41 -20.88
CA GLN A 109 -11.36 -18.62 -21.50
C GLN A 109 -11.58 -17.28 -20.79
N PHE A 110 -11.48 -17.24 -19.46
CA PHE A 110 -11.66 -15.99 -18.72
C PHE A 110 -10.62 -14.93 -19.08
N LEU A 111 -9.37 -15.32 -19.34
CA LEU A 111 -8.31 -14.38 -19.74
C LEU A 111 -8.58 -13.79 -21.13
N VAL A 112 -9.05 -14.65 -22.04
CA VAL A 112 -9.47 -14.24 -23.40
C VAL A 112 -10.65 -13.28 -23.33
N ASP A 113 -11.67 -13.59 -22.53
CA ASP A 113 -12.86 -12.75 -22.39
C ASP A 113 -12.52 -11.36 -21.83
N LEU A 114 -11.68 -11.31 -20.78
CA LEU A 114 -11.18 -10.06 -20.21
C LEU A 114 -10.38 -9.26 -21.24
N SER A 115 -9.41 -9.88 -21.91
CA SER A 115 -8.61 -9.24 -22.98
C SER A 115 -9.52 -8.65 -24.07
N CYS A 116 -10.54 -9.39 -24.52
CA CYS A 116 -11.46 -8.94 -25.55
C CYS A 116 -12.34 -7.77 -25.10
N VAL A 117 -12.85 -7.78 -23.86
CA VAL A 117 -13.65 -6.67 -23.35
C VAL A 117 -12.76 -5.44 -23.18
N ILE A 118 -11.58 -5.59 -22.58
CA ILE A 118 -10.64 -4.50 -22.34
C ILE A 118 -10.22 -3.83 -23.67
N GLY A 119 -9.84 -4.63 -24.67
CA GLY A 119 -9.47 -4.11 -25.99
C GLY A 119 -10.61 -3.39 -26.71
N ARG A 120 -11.86 -3.86 -26.54
CA ARG A 120 -13.05 -3.18 -27.07
C ARG A 120 -13.34 -1.86 -26.35
N GLN A 121 -13.16 -1.84 -25.03
CA GLN A 121 -13.38 -0.65 -24.19
C GLN A 121 -12.20 0.34 -24.21
N ARG A 122 -11.03 -0.07 -24.74
CA ARG A 122 -9.82 0.76 -24.89
C ARG A 122 -9.35 1.41 -23.58
N ILE A 123 -9.36 0.64 -22.50
CA ILE A 123 -9.00 1.08 -21.14
C ILE A 123 -7.81 0.28 -20.60
N TYR A 124 -6.80 0.91 -19.99
CA TYR A 124 -5.76 0.15 -19.31
C TYR A 124 -6.38 -0.55 -18.10
N THR A 125 -6.10 -1.84 -17.89
CA THR A 125 -6.69 -2.58 -16.77
C THR A 125 -5.63 -3.40 -16.06
N VAL A 126 -5.54 -3.25 -14.75
CA VAL A 126 -4.66 -4.02 -13.88
C VAL A 126 -5.49 -5.06 -13.15
N ILE A 127 -5.16 -6.34 -13.35
CA ILE A 127 -5.88 -7.47 -12.77
C ILE A 127 -4.91 -8.36 -12.01
N ASN A 128 -5.27 -8.71 -10.79
CA ASN A 128 -4.61 -9.78 -10.05
C ASN A 128 -5.28 -11.12 -10.37
N LEU A 129 -4.48 -12.12 -10.73
CA LEU A 129 -4.94 -13.46 -11.08
C LEU A 129 -3.94 -14.53 -10.62
N ILE A 130 -4.35 -15.78 -10.73
CA ILE A 130 -3.48 -16.93 -10.49
C ILE A 130 -2.81 -17.31 -11.81
N GLU A 131 -1.52 -17.03 -11.93
CA GLU A 131 -0.72 -17.50 -13.06
C GLU A 131 -0.31 -18.94 -12.81
N SER A 132 -0.56 -19.81 -13.78
CA SER A 132 0.04 -21.14 -13.83
C SER A 132 1.25 -21.14 -14.76
N ARG A 133 2.35 -21.72 -14.31
CA ARG A 133 3.58 -21.89 -15.09
C ARG A 133 4.04 -23.34 -15.03
N LEU A 134 4.19 -23.97 -16.18
CA LEU A 134 4.86 -25.26 -16.28
C LEU A 134 6.37 -25.05 -16.32
N ASP A 135 7.11 -25.71 -15.43
CA ASP A 135 8.55 -25.79 -15.55
C ASP A 135 8.93 -26.83 -16.62
N ASN A 136 9.70 -26.38 -17.63
CA ASN A 136 10.04 -27.20 -18.78
C ASN A 136 10.92 -28.40 -18.41
N HIS A 137 11.73 -28.27 -17.35
CA HIS A 137 12.65 -29.31 -16.89
C HIS A 137 11.96 -30.34 -16.00
N SER A 138 11.38 -29.90 -14.87
CA SER A 138 10.74 -30.80 -13.91
C SER A 138 9.36 -31.29 -14.34
N LYS A 139 8.72 -30.62 -15.32
CA LYS A 139 7.30 -30.78 -15.66
C LYS A 139 6.35 -30.48 -14.50
N ASN A 140 6.84 -29.84 -13.42
CA ASN A 140 5.99 -29.38 -12.33
C ASN A 140 5.26 -28.10 -12.73
N LYS A 141 4.02 -27.97 -12.27
CA LYS A 141 3.20 -26.77 -12.44
C LYS A 141 3.28 -25.93 -11.17
N PHE A 142 3.69 -24.67 -11.32
CA PHE A 142 3.75 -23.69 -10.25
C PHE A 142 2.62 -22.68 -10.43
N TYR A 143 2.10 -22.20 -9.30
CA TYR A 143 1.08 -21.17 -9.27
C TYR A 143 1.64 -19.91 -8.60
N HIS A 144 1.36 -18.75 -9.17
CA HIS A 144 1.82 -17.46 -8.66
C HIS A 144 0.65 -16.50 -8.48
N ASN A 145 0.63 -15.79 -7.35
CA ASN A 145 -0.17 -14.59 -7.18
C ASN A 145 0.42 -13.48 -8.07
N THR A 146 -0.32 -13.06 -9.09
CA THR A 146 0.26 -12.32 -10.22
C THR A 146 -0.61 -11.13 -10.62
N ASN A 147 -0.02 -9.94 -10.64
CA ASN A 147 -0.60 -8.80 -11.34
C ASN A 147 -0.24 -8.84 -12.83
N VAL A 148 -1.24 -8.59 -13.68
CA VAL A 148 -1.07 -8.39 -15.12
C VAL A 148 -1.67 -7.05 -15.53
N VAL A 149 -1.06 -6.42 -16.54
CA VAL A 149 -1.51 -5.13 -17.08
C VAL A 149 -1.91 -5.30 -18.53
N PHE A 150 -3.17 -5.01 -18.82
CA PHE A 150 -3.69 -4.93 -20.17
C PHE A 150 -3.59 -3.50 -20.71
N ASP A 151 -3.15 -3.34 -21.95
CA ASP A 151 -3.21 -2.08 -22.69
C ASP A 151 -4.59 -1.85 -23.34
N ARG A 152 -4.73 -0.75 -24.08
CA ARG A 152 -5.97 -0.40 -24.80
C ARG A 152 -6.36 -1.37 -25.92
N ASN A 153 -5.47 -2.27 -26.34
CA ASN A 153 -5.72 -3.28 -27.36
C ASN A 153 -6.03 -4.66 -26.73
N GLY A 154 -6.08 -4.73 -25.39
CA GLY A 154 -6.23 -5.98 -24.66
C GLY A 154 -4.96 -6.83 -24.65
N ALA A 155 -3.81 -6.26 -25.01
CA ALA A 155 -2.51 -6.92 -24.92
C ALA A 155 -1.94 -6.84 -23.51
N ILE A 156 -1.32 -7.92 -23.05
CA ILE A 156 -0.64 -7.94 -21.75
C ILE A 156 0.76 -7.34 -21.94
N ILE A 157 0.99 -6.18 -21.32
CA ILE A 157 2.23 -5.38 -21.48
C ILE A 157 3.11 -5.37 -20.23
N ALA A 158 2.60 -5.85 -19.09
CA ALA A 158 3.41 -6.10 -17.91
C ALA A 158 2.83 -7.24 -17.07
N ARG A 159 3.73 -7.90 -16.34
CA ARG A 159 3.44 -8.98 -15.38
C ARG A 159 4.31 -8.80 -14.16
N TYR A 160 3.76 -9.04 -12.98
CA TYR A 160 4.51 -9.07 -11.73
C TYR A 160 4.00 -10.21 -10.85
N ARG A 161 4.90 -11.11 -10.45
CA ARG A 161 4.63 -12.17 -9.48
C ARG A 161 5.00 -11.69 -8.08
N LYS A 162 4.05 -11.77 -7.14
CA LYS A 162 4.26 -11.38 -5.74
C LYS A 162 5.48 -12.09 -5.14
N ILE A 163 6.38 -11.33 -4.54
CA ILE A 163 7.63 -11.85 -3.97
C ILE A 163 7.45 -12.13 -2.48
N ASN A 164 6.87 -11.20 -1.72
CA ASN A 164 6.73 -11.31 -0.28
C ASN A 164 5.36 -11.94 0.05
N LEU A 165 5.33 -13.26 0.24
CA LEU A 165 4.10 -14.05 0.39
C LEU A 165 3.56 -14.02 1.83
N TRP A 166 2.26 -13.79 2.01
CA TRP A 166 1.68 -13.68 3.35
C TRP A 166 0.81 -14.88 3.74
N ASN A 167 1.46 -15.96 4.20
CA ASN A 167 0.80 -17.25 4.48
C ASN A 167 0.00 -17.78 3.26
N GLU A 168 0.69 -17.84 2.12
CA GLU A 168 0.15 -18.22 0.80
C GLU A 168 0.69 -19.61 0.39
N PRO A 169 0.33 -20.71 1.08
CA PRO A 169 1.05 -21.99 1.01
C PRO A 169 0.95 -22.71 -0.34
N TYR A 170 0.02 -22.29 -1.20
CA TYR A 170 -0.16 -22.89 -2.53
C TYR A 170 0.53 -22.10 -3.65
N PHE A 171 1.15 -20.98 -3.32
CA PHE A 171 1.79 -20.10 -4.29
C PHE A 171 3.30 -20.17 -4.16
N ALA A 172 3.98 -20.15 -5.29
CA ALA A 172 5.41 -19.89 -5.35
C ALA A 172 5.66 -18.39 -5.44
N ALA A 173 6.68 -17.90 -4.75
CA ALA A 173 7.10 -16.51 -4.84
C ALA A 173 7.61 -16.18 -6.25
N GLY A 174 7.51 -14.90 -6.62
CA GLY A 174 8.21 -14.32 -7.77
C GLY A 174 9.73 -14.39 -7.60
N THR A 175 10.46 -13.90 -8.61
CA THR A 175 11.93 -13.84 -8.50
C THR A 175 12.31 -12.70 -7.55
N GLU A 176 13.26 -12.91 -6.62
CA GLU A 176 13.58 -11.94 -5.56
C GLU A 176 13.93 -10.52 -6.04
N ASN A 177 14.45 -10.37 -7.27
CA ASN A 177 14.83 -9.08 -7.86
C ASN A 177 13.85 -8.61 -8.95
N GLU A 178 12.67 -9.21 -9.05
CA GLU A 178 11.67 -8.84 -10.05
C GLU A 178 11.09 -7.45 -9.75
N ILE A 179 11.30 -6.53 -10.69
CA ILE A 179 10.70 -5.20 -10.69
C ILE A 179 9.90 -5.08 -11.97
N SER A 180 8.63 -4.69 -11.85
CA SER A 180 7.74 -4.55 -13.00
C SER A 180 7.23 -3.12 -13.11
N THR A 181 7.38 -2.56 -14.30
CA THR A 181 6.93 -1.20 -14.64
C THR A 181 6.30 -1.21 -16.02
N PHE A 182 5.43 -0.24 -16.30
CA PHE A 182 4.84 -0.06 -17.62
C PHE A 182 4.58 1.42 -17.91
N ALA A 183 4.79 1.82 -19.16
CA ALA A 183 4.46 3.14 -19.65
C ALA A 183 3.09 3.14 -20.33
N THR A 184 2.42 4.29 -20.29
CA THR A 184 1.09 4.49 -20.87
C THR A 184 1.11 5.54 -21.98
N ASP A 185 0.14 5.46 -22.89
CA ASP A 185 -0.02 6.43 -23.97
C ASP A 185 -0.41 7.84 -23.49
N PHE A 186 -0.90 7.96 -22.25
CA PHE A 186 -1.21 9.24 -21.60
C PHE A 186 -0.04 9.84 -20.82
N GLY A 187 1.17 9.27 -20.95
CA GLY A 187 2.41 9.87 -20.49
C GLY A 187 2.74 9.62 -19.02
N VAL A 188 2.22 8.54 -18.43
CA VAL A 188 2.53 8.11 -17.06
C VAL A 188 3.26 6.78 -17.09
N THR A 189 4.32 6.64 -16.28
CA THR A 189 4.99 5.36 -16.05
C THR A 189 4.65 4.87 -14.65
N PHE A 190 4.08 3.67 -14.59
CA PHE A 190 3.68 3.02 -13.37
C PHE A 190 4.69 1.98 -12.92
N GLY A 191 4.94 1.92 -11.62
CA GLY A 191 5.42 0.71 -10.96
C GLY A 191 4.25 -0.13 -10.45
N MET A 192 4.47 -1.41 -10.19
CA MET A 192 3.46 -2.24 -9.56
C MET A 192 4.03 -3.26 -8.59
N PHE A 193 3.22 -3.57 -7.58
CA PHE A 193 3.48 -4.61 -6.60
C PHE A 193 2.18 -5.01 -5.89
N VAL A 194 2.23 -6.07 -5.07
CA VAL A 194 1.04 -6.71 -4.51
C VAL A 194 1.12 -6.76 -2.98
N SER A 195 0.12 -6.15 -2.32
CA SER A 195 -0.16 -6.39 -0.90
C SER A 195 1.05 -6.19 0.03
N ASP A 196 1.56 -7.26 0.65
CA ASP A 196 2.68 -7.23 1.60
C ASP A 196 4.00 -6.70 1.04
N ASP A 197 4.16 -6.67 -0.29
CA ASP A 197 5.30 -6.04 -0.96
C ASP A 197 5.49 -4.56 -0.55
N ILE A 198 4.43 -3.85 -0.13
CA ILE A 198 4.50 -2.45 0.31
C ILE A 198 5.39 -2.25 1.56
N LEU A 199 5.56 -3.30 2.38
CA LEU A 199 6.40 -3.28 3.57
C LEU A 199 7.86 -3.64 3.26
N HIS A 200 8.18 -4.07 2.05
CA HIS A 200 9.46 -4.67 1.73
C HIS A 200 10.32 -3.77 0.84
N LYS A 201 11.64 -3.99 0.87
CA LYS A 201 12.57 -3.27 -0.01
C LYS A 201 12.27 -3.61 -1.47
N THR A 202 12.16 -4.89 -1.78
CA THR A 202 11.88 -5.36 -3.14
C THR A 202 10.49 -5.99 -3.17
N PRO A 203 9.61 -5.55 -4.09
CA PRO A 203 9.77 -4.42 -5.01
C PRO A 203 9.43 -3.06 -4.35
N GLY A 204 8.82 -3.03 -3.16
CA GLY A 204 8.13 -1.86 -2.61
C GLY A 204 8.93 -0.56 -2.61
N LYS A 205 10.25 -0.62 -2.33
CA LYS A 205 11.15 0.54 -2.44
C LYS A 205 11.93 0.56 -3.75
N ASP A 206 12.43 -0.59 -4.21
CA ASP A 206 13.31 -0.71 -5.36
C ASP A 206 12.61 -0.37 -6.70
N VAL A 207 11.28 -0.52 -6.79
CA VAL A 207 10.49 -0.11 -7.96
C VAL A 207 10.64 1.38 -8.28
N LEU A 208 10.96 2.19 -7.27
CA LEU A 208 11.16 3.64 -7.40
C LEU A 208 12.58 4.02 -7.82
N SER A 209 13.50 3.05 -7.96
CA SER A 209 14.86 3.32 -8.45
C SER A 209 14.87 3.91 -9.86
N ASN A 210 13.83 3.60 -10.66
CA ASN A 210 13.58 4.28 -11.91
C ASN A 210 12.87 5.61 -11.66
N ALA A 211 13.55 6.73 -11.90
CA ALA A 211 13.00 8.08 -11.72
C ALA A 211 11.80 8.40 -12.61
N ALA A 212 11.57 7.64 -13.69
CA ALA A 212 10.38 7.76 -14.52
C ALA A 212 9.11 7.22 -13.83
N VAL A 213 9.24 6.35 -12.83
CA VAL A 213 8.11 5.83 -12.06
C VAL A 213 7.58 6.92 -11.14
N THR A 214 6.43 7.47 -11.51
CA THR A 214 5.74 8.54 -10.78
C THR A 214 4.48 8.07 -10.08
N ASP A 215 3.94 6.95 -10.53
CA ASP A 215 2.68 6.41 -10.08
C ASP A 215 2.84 4.91 -9.78
N ILE A 216 2.08 4.41 -8.82
CA ILE A 216 2.09 3.00 -8.43
C ILE A 216 0.67 2.44 -8.54
N VAL A 217 0.52 1.28 -9.16
CA VAL A 217 -0.70 0.47 -9.05
C VAL A 217 -0.48 -0.61 -8.00
N TYR A 218 -1.43 -0.73 -7.09
CA TYR A 218 -1.32 -1.57 -5.91
C TYR A 218 -2.58 -2.41 -5.71
N SER A 219 -2.47 -3.70 -5.96
CA SER A 219 -3.52 -4.68 -5.71
C SER A 219 -3.33 -5.27 -4.32
N SER A 220 -4.38 -5.25 -3.49
CA SER A 220 -4.25 -5.55 -2.07
C SER A 220 -5.39 -6.42 -1.54
N SER A 221 -5.04 -7.41 -0.71
CA SER A 221 -5.95 -8.15 0.17
C SER A 221 -5.44 -8.00 1.60
N TRP A 222 -5.41 -6.74 2.07
CA TRP A 222 -4.82 -6.36 3.35
C TRP A 222 -5.74 -6.60 4.54
N LYS A 223 -5.31 -7.45 5.48
CA LYS A 223 -5.96 -7.58 6.78
C LYS A 223 -5.42 -6.54 7.75
N SER A 224 -6.25 -5.56 8.09
CA SER A 224 -5.80 -4.42 8.92
C SER A 224 -5.40 -4.84 10.33
N GLU A 225 -4.18 -4.47 10.73
CA GLU A 225 -3.62 -4.67 12.06
C GLU A 225 -3.27 -3.32 12.70
N LEU A 226 -3.87 -3.03 13.85
CA LEU A 226 -3.70 -1.76 14.55
C LEU A 226 -2.60 -1.87 15.61
N PRO A 227 -1.82 -0.79 15.85
CA PRO A 227 -2.09 0.59 15.40
C PRO A 227 -1.47 1.00 14.05
N PHE A 228 -0.38 0.36 13.60
CA PHE A 228 0.45 0.93 12.53
C PHE A 228 0.21 0.38 11.13
N TRP A 229 -0.44 -0.79 11.00
CA TRP A 229 -0.60 -1.54 9.75
C TRP A 229 -2.08 -1.58 9.31
N GLN A 230 -2.74 -0.43 9.38
CA GLN A 230 -4.06 -0.27 8.78
C GLN A 230 -3.92 0.08 7.29
N ALA A 231 -4.75 -0.52 6.43
CA ALA A 231 -4.63 -0.42 4.98
C ALA A 231 -4.52 1.03 4.45
N ASN A 232 -5.54 1.86 4.72
CA ASN A 232 -5.57 3.24 4.21
C ASN A 232 -4.43 4.11 4.75
N SER A 233 -4.07 3.94 6.03
CA SER A 233 -2.96 4.64 6.68
C SER A 233 -1.63 4.27 6.03
N LEU A 234 -1.38 2.97 5.83
CA LEU A 234 -0.16 2.45 5.25
C LEU A 234 0.02 2.90 3.80
N GLN A 235 -1.05 2.81 3.00
CA GLN A 235 -1.08 3.24 1.60
C GLN A 235 -0.87 4.75 1.47
N HIS A 236 -1.54 5.57 2.30
CA HIS A 236 -1.34 7.01 2.33
C HIS A 236 0.08 7.41 2.74
N GLY A 237 0.60 6.75 3.77
CA GLY A 237 1.96 6.92 4.26
C GLY A 237 2.98 6.68 3.15
N TYR A 238 2.82 5.57 2.42
CA TYR A 238 3.70 5.19 1.31
C TYR A 238 3.69 6.24 0.19
N ALA A 239 2.50 6.69 -0.24
CA ALA A 239 2.38 7.71 -1.27
C ALA A 239 3.04 9.03 -0.85
N LYS A 240 2.78 9.48 0.39
CA LYS A 240 3.30 10.74 0.93
C LYS A 240 4.82 10.72 1.13
N SER A 241 5.37 9.65 1.68
CA SER A 241 6.81 9.53 1.94
C SER A 241 7.65 9.37 0.66
N ASN A 242 7.10 8.68 -0.35
CA ASN A 242 7.77 8.43 -1.62
C ASN A 242 7.46 9.45 -2.71
N LYS A 243 6.49 10.35 -2.47
CA LYS A 243 6.04 11.39 -3.41
C LYS A 243 5.60 10.80 -4.75
N VAL A 244 4.77 9.77 -4.69
CA VAL A 244 4.16 9.12 -5.84
C VAL A 244 2.65 9.18 -5.73
N ASN A 245 1.96 9.14 -6.86
CA ASN A 245 0.55 8.80 -6.82
C ASN A 245 0.41 7.28 -6.60
N LEU A 246 -0.58 6.86 -5.82
CA LEU A 246 -0.84 5.45 -5.54
C LEU A 246 -2.31 5.14 -5.84
N LEU A 247 -2.52 4.20 -6.75
CA LEU A 247 -3.84 3.63 -7.08
C LEU A 247 -3.98 2.30 -6.36
N ALA A 248 -4.63 2.32 -5.19
CA ALA A 248 -4.78 1.16 -4.32
C ALA A 248 -6.18 0.55 -4.43
N ALA A 249 -6.25 -0.71 -4.86
CA ALA A 249 -7.47 -1.50 -4.95
C ALA A 249 -7.44 -2.61 -3.89
N GLY A 250 -8.38 -2.56 -2.94
CA GLY A 250 -8.48 -3.47 -1.81
C GLY A 250 -9.58 -4.53 -1.99
N ARG A 251 -9.30 -5.76 -1.57
CA ARG A 251 -10.34 -6.78 -1.42
C ARG A 251 -11.22 -6.41 -0.23
N ASN A 252 -12.53 -6.51 -0.39
CA ASN A 252 -13.51 -6.26 0.65
C ASN A 252 -13.98 -7.58 1.27
N ASP A 253 -13.54 -7.83 2.49
CA ASP A 253 -14.10 -8.84 3.39
C ASP A 253 -13.93 -8.34 4.83
N PRO A 254 -14.85 -7.47 5.28
CA PRO A 254 -14.74 -6.80 6.58
C PRO A 254 -14.70 -7.76 7.76
N SER A 255 -15.27 -8.97 7.60
CA SER A 255 -15.34 -9.99 8.65
C SER A 255 -13.96 -10.50 9.09
N VAL A 256 -12.98 -10.45 8.18
CA VAL A 256 -11.58 -10.83 8.42
C VAL A 256 -10.62 -9.65 8.32
N GLY A 257 -11.16 -8.43 8.22
CA GLY A 257 -10.41 -7.18 8.19
C GLY A 257 -9.81 -6.80 6.84
N ASN A 258 -10.25 -7.44 5.76
CA ASN A 258 -9.89 -7.05 4.39
C ASN A 258 -10.71 -5.84 3.94
N GLY A 259 -10.01 -4.79 3.52
CA GLY A 259 -10.60 -3.60 2.92
C GLY A 259 -9.59 -2.45 2.92
N GLY A 260 -10.04 -1.28 2.47
CA GLY A 260 -9.17 -0.11 2.33
C GLY A 260 -8.67 0.01 0.91
N SER A 261 -9.30 0.92 0.18
CA SER A 261 -8.96 1.30 -1.19
C SER A 261 -8.88 2.81 -1.30
N GLY A 262 -8.08 3.32 -2.23
CA GLY A 262 -7.96 4.75 -2.39
C GLY A 262 -7.07 5.20 -3.54
N ILE A 263 -7.19 6.50 -3.81
CA ILE A 263 -6.31 7.23 -4.73
C ILE A 263 -5.59 8.28 -3.91
N TYR A 264 -4.29 8.05 -3.69
CA TYR A 264 -3.41 8.91 -2.89
C TYR A 264 -2.49 9.68 -3.82
N LEU A 265 -2.29 10.95 -3.55
CA LEU A 265 -1.54 11.85 -4.43
C LEU A 265 -0.14 12.10 -3.88
N ALA A 266 0.83 12.31 -4.78
CA ALA A 266 2.23 12.55 -4.42
C ALA A 266 2.48 13.76 -3.49
N ASN A 267 1.56 14.73 -3.48
CA ASN A 267 1.62 15.88 -2.57
C ASN A 267 1.09 15.58 -1.16
N GLY A 268 0.74 14.32 -0.86
CA GLY A 268 0.21 13.88 0.42
C GLY A 268 -1.29 14.12 0.60
N ARG A 269 -2.00 14.63 -0.40
CA ARG A 269 -3.47 14.70 -0.39
C ARG A 269 -4.08 13.36 -0.73
N ILE A 270 -5.31 13.16 -0.28
CA ILE A 270 -6.14 12.01 -0.62
C ILE A 270 -7.20 12.49 -1.61
N ALA A 271 -7.26 11.90 -2.80
CA ALA A 271 -8.33 12.20 -3.75
C ALA A 271 -9.66 11.61 -3.25
N GLU A 272 -9.64 10.32 -2.92
CA GLU A 272 -10.72 9.63 -2.23
C GLU A 272 -10.19 8.32 -1.62
N THR A 273 -10.76 7.92 -0.49
CA THR A 273 -10.55 6.60 0.14
C THR A 273 -11.89 5.98 0.48
N TYR A 274 -11.90 4.65 0.56
CA TYR A 274 -13.07 3.90 0.96
C TYR A 274 -12.67 2.69 1.79
N ILE A 275 -13.47 2.43 2.81
CA ILE A 275 -13.43 1.25 3.67
C ILE A 275 -14.81 1.14 4.33
N SER A 276 -15.33 -0.06 4.50
CA SER A 276 -16.71 -0.27 4.97
C SER A 276 -16.81 -1.51 5.83
N GLY A 277 -17.59 -1.45 6.91
CA GLY A 277 -17.94 -2.61 7.72
C GLY A 277 -18.93 -3.56 7.04
N GLU A 278 -19.58 -3.12 5.95
CA GLU A 278 -20.42 -3.96 5.11
C GLU A 278 -19.62 -4.58 3.97
N ARG A 279 -19.94 -5.85 3.68
CA ARG A 279 -19.37 -6.60 2.56
C ARG A 279 -19.96 -6.12 1.23
N LYS A 280 -19.33 -5.16 0.57
CA LYS A 280 -19.81 -4.55 -0.68
C LYS A 280 -18.68 -4.00 -1.54
N SER A 281 -18.89 -4.01 -2.85
CA SER A 281 -17.97 -3.42 -3.82
C SER A 281 -18.24 -1.92 -4.01
N LYS A 282 -17.19 -1.11 -4.15
CA LYS A 282 -17.27 0.31 -4.52
C LYS A 282 -16.15 0.66 -5.50
N ILE A 283 -16.52 1.28 -6.62
CA ILE A 283 -15.57 1.90 -7.55
C ILE A 283 -15.32 3.36 -7.13
N ILE A 284 -14.05 3.76 -7.10
CA ILE A 284 -13.59 5.14 -6.88
C ILE A 284 -13.05 5.65 -8.21
N ILE A 285 -13.54 6.79 -8.69
CA ILE A 285 -13.11 7.39 -9.96
C ILE A 285 -12.68 8.83 -9.71
N GLN A 286 -11.43 9.17 -10.00
CA GLN A 286 -10.87 10.50 -9.75
C GLN A 286 -9.95 10.96 -10.88
N HIS A 287 -9.76 12.28 -10.99
CA HIS A 287 -8.70 12.85 -11.81
C HIS A 287 -7.41 12.90 -11.00
N VAL A 288 -6.35 12.32 -11.53
CA VAL A 288 -5.05 12.22 -10.89
C VAL A 288 -4.07 13.15 -11.61
N PRO A 289 -3.42 14.09 -10.91
CA PRO A 289 -2.39 14.94 -11.50
C PRO A 289 -1.20 14.12 -12.00
N LYS A 290 -0.78 14.38 -13.24
CA LYS A 290 0.46 13.82 -13.78
C LYS A 290 1.63 14.50 -13.11
N ILE A 291 2.68 13.73 -12.86
CA ILE A 291 3.94 14.19 -12.28
C ILE A 291 4.96 14.09 -13.40
N GLU A 292 5.67 15.17 -13.70
CA GLU A 292 6.71 15.14 -14.74
C GLU A 292 7.97 14.44 -14.24
N ILE A 293 8.42 14.76 -13.02
CA ILE A 293 9.63 14.21 -12.40
C ILE A 293 9.39 14.03 -10.89
N ARG A 294 9.70 12.83 -10.37
CA ARG A 294 9.69 12.54 -8.92
C ARG A 294 10.83 13.31 -8.22
N THR A 295 10.52 14.16 -7.24
CA THR A 295 11.54 14.93 -6.52
C THR A 295 12.13 14.15 -5.35
N GLU A 296 13.45 13.93 -5.33
CA GLU A 296 14.12 13.26 -4.22
C GLU A 296 14.54 14.20 -3.08
N GLN A 297 14.13 15.47 -3.15
CA GLN A 297 14.57 16.49 -2.18
C GLN A 297 13.97 16.29 -0.79
N PHE A 298 14.80 16.47 0.22
CA PHE A 298 14.39 16.59 1.62
C PHE A 298 13.38 17.73 1.82
N THR A 299 12.37 17.50 2.64
CA THR A 299 11.32 18.49 2.93
C THR A 299 11.59 19.10 4.30
N SER A 300 11.85 20.40 4.37
CA SER A 300 12.00 21.10 5.65
C SER A 300 10.66 21.51 6.24
N CYS A 301 10.57 21.47 7.57
CA CYS A 301 9.44 22.00 8.33
C CYS A 301 9.55 23.52 8.57
N GLN A 302 10.65 24.17 8.17
CA GLN A 302 10.85 25.61 8.34
C GLN A 302 10.40 26.39 7.09
N GLY A 303 9.58 27.43 7.26
CA GLY A 303 9.23 28.38 6.19
C GLY A 303 8.00 28.03 5.35
N SER A 304 7.34 26.90 5.60
CA SER A 304 6.00 26.62 5.07
C SER A 304 4.96 27.30 5.95
N THR A 305 4.70 28.58 5.71
CA THR A 305 3.40 29.17 6.07
C THR A 305 2.37 28.29 5.39
N GLY A 306 1.64 27.48 6.18
CA GLY A 306 0.72 26.47 5.66
C GLY A 306 -0.08 27.07 4.52
N SER A 307 0.18 26.60 3.30
CA SER A 307 -0.70 26.97 2.21
C SER A 307 -2.05 26.40 2.63
N THR A 308 -2.98 27.29 2.94
CA THR A 308 -4.41 27.01 3.09
C THR A 308 -4.99 26.59 1.75
N ALA A 309 -4.34 25.65 1.06
CA ALA A 309 -5.03 24.82 0.09
C ALA A 309 -5.95 23.96 0.93
N GLN A 310 -7.19 24.42 1.08
CA GLN A 310 -8.26 23.67 1.71
C GLN A 310 -8.14 22.21 1.26
N THR A 311 -8.06 21.30 2.23
CA THR A 311 -8.13 19.86 2.04
C THR A 311 -9.54 19.57 1.52
N TYR A 312 -9.81 19.91 0.27
CA TYR A 312 -11.00 19.45 -0.42
C TYR A 312 -10.81 17.94 -0.54
N HIS A 313 -11.50 17.19 0.32
CA HIS A 313 -12.09 15.95 -0.13
C HIS A 313 -12.77 16.29 -1.45
N LEU A 314 -12.22 15.81 -2.57
CA LEU A 314 -12.89 15.95 -3.87
C LEU A 314 -14.18 15.10 -3.91
N GLY A 315 -14.51 14.38 -2.83
CA GLY A 315 -15.84 13.87 -2.52
C GLY A 315 -16.70 14.92 -1.81
N ILE A 316 -17.64 15.50 -2.55
CA ILE A 316 -18.75 16.31 -2.03
C ILE A 316 -19.53 15.48 -0.99
N GLY A 317 -19.52 15.89 0.29
CA GLY A 317 -20.58 15.62 1.26
C GLY A 317 -21.06 14.18 1.47
N GLN A 318 -20.28 13.15 1.14
CA GLN A 318 -20.70 11.76 1.35
C GLN A 318 -20.51 11.38 2.82
N HIS A 319 -21.58 10.88 3.44
CA HIS A 319 -21.52 10.19 4.72
C HIS A 319 -20.45 9.10 4.63
N LEU A 320 -19.43 9.17 5.49
CA LEU A 320 -18.42 8.12 5.57
C LEU A 320 -19.11 6.77 5.82
N PRO A 321 -18.65 5.67 5.19
CA PRO A 321 -19.26 4.37 5.43
C PRO A 321 -19.14 4.00 6.90
N ASP A 322 -20.16 3.31 7.42
CA ASP A 322 -20.07 2.73 8.75
C ASP A 322 -18.98 1.65 8.78
N VAL A 323 -18.04 1.79 9.71
CA VAL A 323 -16.93 0.85 9.92
C VAL A 323 -17.08 0.04 11.20
N THR A 324 -18.20 0.14 11.92
CA THR A 324 -18.42 -0.53 13.21
C THR A 324 -18.17 -2.04 13.14
N LEU A 325 -18.62 -2.69 12.06
CA LEU A 325 -18.48 -4.13 11.85
C LEU A 325 -17.17 -4.53 11.13
N PHE A 326 -16.29 -3.58 10.83
CA PHE A 326 -15.00 -3.88 10.22
C PHE A 326 -14.05 -4.50 11.26
N HIS A 327 -13.61 -5.73 11.02
CA HIS A 327 -12.66 -6.41 11.90
C HIS A 327 -11.27 -5.76 11.81
N THR A 328 -10.65 -5.51 12.95
CA THR A 328 -9.27 -5.05 13.04
C THR A 328 -8.51 -5.95 13.98
N LYS A 329 -7.40 -6.53 13.51
CA LYS A 329 -6.51 -7.29 14.37
C LYS A 329 -5.74 -6.33 15.26
N GLN A 330 -5.51 -6.71 16.51
CA GLN A 330 -4.65 -5.97 17.41
C GLN A 330 -3.22 -6.52 17.34
N ALA A 331 -2.25 -5.62 17.16
CA ALA A 331 -0.84 -5.98 17.13
C ALA A 331 -0.31 -6.44 18.49
N ASP A 332 0.66 -7.36 18.47
CA ASP A 332 1.46 -7.67 19.66
C ASP A 332 2.53 -6.59 19.85
N LEU A 333 2.32 -5.73 20.84
CA LEU A 333 3.21 -4.63 21.17
C LEU A 333 4.08 -4.91 22.40
N THR A 334 4.24 -6.19 22.81
CA THR A 334 4.93 -6.55 24.07
C THR A 334 6.36 -5.99 24.18
N ASN A 335 7.07 -5.88 23.06
CA ASN A 335 8.46 -5.39 23.02
C ASN A 335 8.59 -3.85 22.91
N TYR A 336 7.46 -3.13 22.82
CA TYR A 336 7.46 -1.67 22.66
C TYR A 336 7.68 -1.00 24.02
N THR A 337 8.36 0.16 24.01
CA THR A 337 8.45 1.01 25.20
C THR A 337 7.29 1.98 25.25
N PHE A 338 6.54 2.00 26.35
CA PHE A 338 5.35 2.81 26.54
C PHE A 338 5.54 3.90 27.58
N ARG A 339 4.85 5.03 27.37
CA ARG A 339 4.63 6.07 28.38
C ARG A 339 3.18 6.53 28.34
N SER A 340 2.45 6.36 29.45
CA SER A 340 1.09 6.90 29.57
C SER A 340 1.13 8.43 29.61
N ILE A 341 0.20 9.07 28.89
CA ILE A 341 0.06 10.53 28.93
C ILE A 341 -1.09 10.94 29.84
N ASN A 342 -0.83 11.93 30.71
CA ASN A 342 -1.87 12.51 31.54
C ASN A 342 -2.61 13.61 30.76
N LEU A 343 -3.80 13.29 30.27
CA LEU A 343 -4.63 14.20 29.46
C LEU A 343 -5.21 15.38 30.25
N HIS A 344 -5.01 15.45 31.57
CA HIS A 344 -5.29 16.67 32.33
C HIS A 344 -4.22 17.75 32.14
N ASN A 345 -3.02 17.37 31.70
CA ASN A 345 -1.98 18.33 31.37
C ASN A 345 -2.25 18.91 29.99
N LYS A 346 -2.37 20.24 29.91
CA LYS A 346 -2.59 20.93 28.64
C LYS A 346 -1.41 20.76 27.67
N THR A 347 -0.19 20.75 28.19
CA THR A 347 1.03 20.59 27.40
C THR A 347 1.85 19.45 27.96
N ILE A 348 2.29 18.56 27.08
CA ILE A 348 3.04 17.34 27.42
C ILE A 348 4.28 17.32 26.56
N SER A 349 5.45 17.17 27.18
CA SER A 349 6.73 17.04 26.49
C SER A 349 7.49 15.89 27.11
N GLU A 350 7.79 14.88 26.31
CA GLU A 350 8.36 13.61 26.77
C GLU A 350 9.37 13.10 25.74
N LYS A 351 10.40 12.40 26.22
CA LYS A 351 11.37 11.70 25.38
C LYS A 351 11.37 10.22 25.76
N ILE A 352 11.19 9.35 24.77
CA ILE A 352 11.06 7.91 25.00
C ILE A 352 12.04 7.18 24.10
N CYS A 353 12.81 6.27 24.67
CA CYS A 353 13.77 5.45 23.95
C CYS A 353 13.28 4.01 23.90
N SER A 354 13.61 3.29 22.83
CA SER A 354 13.24 1.88 22.71
C SER A 354 14.21 1.01 23.50
N GLY A 355 13.70 0.35 24.55
CA GLY A 355 14.50 -0.53 25.40
C GLY A 355 15.76 0.15 25.92
N GLU A 356 16.91 -0.52 25.77
CA GLU A 356 18.24 0.01 26.11
C GLU A 356 18.98 0.54 24.86
N SER A 357 18.26 0.73 23.75
CA SER A 357 18.84 1.26 22.52
C SER A 357 19.03 2.78 22.58
N THR A 358 19.85 3.29 21.67
CA THR A 358 20.04 4.73 21.47
C THR A 358 18.93 5.37 20.64
N PHE A 359 17.95 4.60 20.16
CA PHE A 359 16.85 5.13 19.37
C PHE A 359 15.78 5.74 20.29
N CYS A 360 15.59 7.06 20.17
CA CYS A 360 14.63 7.82 20.96
C CYS A 360 13.75 8.71 20.09
N CYS A 361 12.55 8.97 20.59
CA CYS A 361 11.52 9.81 19.99
C CYS A 361 11.21 10.96 20.96
N ASP A 362 11.26 12.18 20.46
CA ASP A 362 10.88 13.40 21.17
C ASP A 362 9.43 13.76 20.81
N PHE A 363 8.60 13.95 21.84
CA PHE A 363 7.18 14.25 21.70
C PHE A 363 6.87 15.62 22.31
N HIS A 364 6.08 16.42 21.61
CA HIS A 364 5.46 17.63 22.15
C HIS A 364 3.99 17.65 21.75
N ILE A 365 3.09 17.63 22.73
CA ILE A 365 1.65 17.48 22.54
C ILE A 365 0.92 18.58 23.30
N VAL A 366 -0.03 19.22 22.63
CA VAL A 366 -0.99 20.15 23.24
C VAL A 366 -2.38 19.53 23.17
N VAL A 367 -2.96 19.30 24.34
CA VAL A 367 -4.22 18.59 24.51
C VAL A 367 -5.32 19.56 24.92
N ASN A 368 -6.50 19.40 24.34
CA ASN A 368 -7.73 20.03 24.78
C ASN A 368 -8.70 18.97 25.29
N LYS A 369 -8.86 18.91 26.61
CA LYS A 369 -9.72 17.94 27.30
C LYS A 369 -11.10 18.54 27.55
N HIS A 370 -12.14 17.85 27.11
CA HIS A 370 -13.53 18.22 27.35
C HIS A 370 -14.00 17.60 28.67
N SER A 371 -13.88 18.38 29.76
CA SER A 371 -14.09 17.93 31.15
C SER A 371 -15.48 17.33 31.44
N THR A 372 -16.48 17.61 30.62
CA THR A 372 -17.86 17.12 30.76
C THR A 372 -18.13 15.81 30.03
N VAL A 373 -17.18 15.30 29.24
CA VAL A 373 -17.37 14.11 28.39
C VAL A 373 -16.54 12.96 28.95
N PHE A 374 -17.17 11.80 29.08
CA PHE A 374 -16.47 10.57 29.49
C PHE A 374 -15.43 10.19 28.44
N GLN A 375 -14.22 9.90 28.92
CA GLN A 375 -13.10 9.49 28.10
C GLN A 375 -13.07 7.95 28.05
N ASN A 376 -13.32 7.39 26.88
CA ASN A 376 -13.43 5.94 26.66
C ASN A 376 -12.15 5.28 26.09
N TYR A 377 -11.11 6.07 25.80
CA TYR A 377 -9.79 5.59 25.40
C TYR A 377 -8.70 6.27 26.22
N ILE A 378 -7.62 5.56 26.47
CA ILE A 378 -6.40 6.09 27.06
C ILE A 378 -5.38 6.26 25.92
N TYR A 379 -4.49 7.24 26.06
CA TYR A 379 -3.45 7.48 25.07
C TYR A 379 -2.08 7.19 25.69
N LYS A 380 -1.21 6.58 24.88
CA LYS A 380 0.17 6.29 25.25
C LYS A 380 1.10 6.69 24.13
N LEU A 381 2.29 7.12 24.50
CA LEU A 381 3.40 7.31 23.58
C LEU A 381 4.20 6.00 23.50
N VAL A 382 4.66 5.68 22.31
CA VAL A 382 5.43 4.47 22.02
C VAL A 382 6.71 4.76 21.25
N ALA A 383 7.76 4.03 21.61
CA ALA A 383 9.00 3.94 20.85
C ALA A 383 9.41 2.47 20.69
N PHE A 384 9.78 2.07 19.49
CA PHE A 384 10.25 0.72 19.20
C PHE A 384 11.37 0.73 18.17
N TYR A 385 12.45 0.00 18.43
CA TYR A 385 13.47 -0.40 17.47
C TYR A 385 13.75 -1.89 17.67
N GLY A 386 13.35 -2.70 16.71
CA GLY A 386 13.42 -4.15 16.88
C GLY A 386 12.90 -4.90 15.68
N VAL A 387 12.49 -6.14 15.93
CA VAL A 387 11.99 -7.08 14.93
C VAL A 387 10.64 -7.60 15.38
N THR A 388 9.63 -7.46 14.51
CA THR A 388 8.24 -7.87 14.75
C THR A 388 7.93 -9.10 13.91
N ARG A 389 7.14 -10.04 14.45
CA ARG A 389 6.65 -11.18 13.68
C ARG A 389 5.42 -10.76 12.88
N ILE A 390 5.40 -11.08 11.59
CA ILE A 390 4.36 -10.63 10.67
C ILE A 390 3.50 -11.80 10.23
N SER A 391 4.14 -12.93 9.93
CA SER A 391 3.49 -14.18 9.54
C SER A 391 3.96 -15.33 10.43
N SER A 392 3.53 -16.56 10.11
CA SER A 392 4.00 -17.74 10.83
C SER A 392 5.51 -17.97 10.66
N THR A 393 6.06 -17.51 9.53
CA THR A 393 7.44 -17.79 9.09
C THR A 393 8.29 -16.54 8.94
N GLU A 394 7.70 -15.35 8.85
CA GLU A 394 8.44 -14.12 8.53
C GLU A 394 8.43 -13.12 9.69
N THR A 395 9.51 -12.36 9.72
CA THR A 395 9.73 -11.28 10.68
C THR A 395 10.29 -10.08 9.97
N VAL A 396 10.04 -8.91 10.52
CA VAL A 396 10.42 -7.67 9.88
C VAL A 396 11.03 -6.67 10.86
N GLY A 397 12.05 -5.95 10.42
CA GLY A 397 12.76 -4.98 11.24
C GLY A 397 12.09 -3.61 11.26
N GLU A 398 11.79 -3.04 12.41
CA GLU A 398 11.03 -1.78 12.51
C GLU A 398 11.71 -0.73 13.39
N ARG A 399 11.42 0.54 13.08
CA ARG A 399 11.67 1.70 13.94
C ARG A 399 10.44 2.59 13.99
N ILE A 400 9.82 2.71 15.16
CA ILE A 400 8.53 3.35 15.31
C ILE A 400 8.58 4.39 16.43
N CYS A 401 7.96 5.54 16.16
CA CYS A 401 7.58 6.55 17.15
C CYS A 401 6.09 6.82 16.99
N GLY A 402 5.28 6.82 18.06
CA GLY A 402 3.86 7.11 17.88
C GLY A 402 3.09 7.47 19.15
N LEU A 403 1.98 8.15 18.95
CA LEU A 403 0.87 8.28 19.90
C LEU A 403 -0.19 7.24 19.50
N VAL A 404 -0.58 6.37 20.43
CA VAL A 404 -1.55 5.29 20.20
C VAL A 404 -2.68 5.34 21.22
N ALA A 405 -3.89 5.01 20.76
CA ALA A 405 -5.05 4.82 21.61
C ALA A 405 -5.10 3.39 22.17
N CYS A 406 -5.56 3.26 23.41
CA CYS A 406 -5.67 2.02 24.17
C CYS A 406 -7.04 1.94 24.84
N LEU A 407 -7.60 0.73 24.95
CA LEU A 407 -8.93 0.53 25.56
C LEU A 407 -8.89 0.67 27.09
N ASP A 408 -7.73 0.45 27.70
CA ASP A 408 -7.52 0.54 29.14
C ASP A 408 -6.04 0.88 29.47
N GLU A 409 -5.67 0.79 30.74
CA GLU A 409 -4.30 1.09 31.23
C GLU A 409 -3.28 0.00 30.89
N SER A 410 -3.68 -1.17 30.40
CA SER A 410 -2.77 -2.22 29.92
C SER A 410 -2.07 -1.79 28.64
N ASN A 411 -0.82 -2.22 28.43
CA ASN A 411 -0.16 -2.03 27.14
C ASN A 411 -0.75 -2.96 26.06
N HIS A 412 -1.30 -4.10 26.48
CA HIS A 412 -1.94 -5.07 25.60
C HIS A 412 -3.30 -4.62 25.06
N SER A 413 -3.84 -3.47 25.49
CA SER A 413 -5.09 -2.91 24.96
C SER A 413 -4.86 -1.81 23.91
N CYS A 414 -3.61 -1.42 23.68
CA CYS A 414 -3.24 -0.43 22.68
C CYS A 414 -3.38 -0.98 21.26
N GLY A 415 -3.95 -0.18 20.36
CA GLY A 415 -4.40 -0.66 19.04
C GLY A 415 -5.74 -1.39 19.07
N GLY A 416 -6.33 -1.63 20.25
CA GLY A 416 -7.70 -2.14 20.34
C GLY A 416 -8.72 -1.10 19.87
N ARG A 417 -9.83 -1.56 19.28
CA ARG A 417 -10.93 -0.71 18.80
C ARG A 417 -12.26 -1.16 19.37
N ASN A 418 -12.97 -0.24 20.01
CA ASN A 418 -14.35 -0.40 20.47
C ASN A 418 -15.36 -0.03 19.38
N MET A 419 -16.65 -0.22 19.66
CA MET A 419 -17.76 0.23 18.79
C MET A 419 -17.96 1.75 18.80
N LEU A 420 -17.40 2.46 19.79
CA LEU A 420 -17.54 3.91 19.95
C LEU A 420 -16.21 4.60 19.67
N SER A 421 -16.28 5.76 19.01
CA SER A 421 -15.12 6.59 18.73
C SER A 421 -14.49 7.13 20.02
N PRO A 422 -13.18 7.48 20.02
CA PRO A 422 -12.58 8.18 21.13
C PRO A 422 -13.29 9.51 21.39
N THR A 423 -13.66 9.76 22.64
CA THR A 423 -14.36 10.95 23.11
C THR A 423 -13.61 11.67 24.24
N GLY A 424 -13.95 12.93 24.45
CA GLY A 424 -13.48 13.71 25.59
C GLY A 424 -12.10 14.37 25.45
N VAL A 425 -11.40 14.14 24.33
CA VAL A 425 -10.09 14.72 24.06
C VAL A 425 -9.94 15.07 22.58
N SER A 426 -9.37 16.25 22.32
CA SER A 426 -8.81 16.64 21.03
C SER A 426 -7.34 17.06 21.20
N PHE A 427 -6.57 16.93 20.13
CA PHE A 427 -5.15 17.25 20.08
C PHE A 427 -4.94 18.47 19.20
N GLU A 428 -4.71 19.62 19.81
CA GLU A 428 -4.47 20.88 19.10
C GLU A 428 -3.15 20.81 18.31
N THR A 429 -2.11 20.26 18.96
CA THR A 429 -0.80 20.05 18.35
C THR A 429 -0.24 18.70 18.75
N ILE A 430 0.25 17.93 17.78
CA ILE A 430 1.11 16.77 18.00
C ILE A 430 2.37 17.00 17.18
N SER A 431 3.53 16.99 17.84
CA SER A 431 4.85 17.02 17.22
C SER A 431 5.62 15.77 17.65
N ILE A 432 6.07 14.98 16.67
CA ILE A 432 6.89 13.79 16.87
C ILE A 432 8.17 13.97 16.06
N LYS A 433 9.32 13.87 16.74
CA LYS A 433 10.64 13.99 16.14
C LYS A 433 11.50 12.80 16.52
N GLY A 434 12.30 12.30 15.58
CA GLY A 434 13.27 11.25 15.85
C GLY A 434 14.41 11.26 14.84
N THR A 435 15.52 10.63 15.22
CA THR A 435 16.69 10.44 14.35
C THR A 435 16.71 9.01 13.82
N PHE A 436 16.78 8.87 12.51
CA PHE A 436 16.62 7.62 11.80
C PHE A 436 17.79 7.36 10.85
N ASN A 437 18.13 6.09 10.63
CA ASN A 437 19.20 5.72 9.70
C ASN A 437 18.61 5.54 8.31
N GLN A 438 19.08 6.24 7.29
CA GLN A 438 18.51 6.19 5.94
C GLN A 438 18.94 4.99 5.09
N LYS A 439 19.96 4.22 5.50
CA LYS A 439 20.44 3.07 4.75
C LYS A 439 19.56 1.86 5.01
N HIS A 440 19.21 1.16 3.92
CA HIS A 440 18.39 -0.05 3.98
C HIS A 440 17.13 0.12 4.83
N SER A 441 16.48 1.26 4.69
CA SER A 441 15.32 1.62 5.48
C SER A 441 14.32 2.45 4.69
N HIS A 442 13.09 2.49 5.19
CA HIS A 442 12.06 3.36 4.68
C HIS A 442 11.24 3.91 5.85
N TYR A 443 10.98 5.22 5.85
CA TYR A 443 10.20 5.88 6.90
C TYR A 443 9.01 6.58 6.27
N GLN A 444 7.87 6.47 6.92
CA GLN A 444 6.62 7.05 6.45
C GLN A 444 5.72 7.44 7.62
N PRO A 445 4.79 8.38 7.42
CA PRO A 445 3.77 8.65 8.42
C PRO A 445 2.79 7.47 8.50
N SER A 446 2.31 7.18 9.71
CA SER A 446 1.19 6.28 9.99
C SER A 446 0.21 7.02 10.88
N THR A 447 -0.94 7.35 10.32
CA THR A 447 -1.96 8.20 10.95
C THR A 447 -3.32 7.60 10.73
N LEU A 448 -4.11 7.48 11.78
CA LEU A 448 -5.39 6.78 11.72
C LEU A 448 -6.42 7.43 12.65
N LYS A 449 -7.60 7.70 12.09
CA LYS A 449 -8.81 8.07 12.82
C LYS A 449 -9.70 6.85 13.06
N PHE A 450 -10.66 6.99 13.96
CA PHE A 450 -11.58 5.91 14.34
C PHE A 450 -12.40 5.33 13.18
N ASP A 451 -12.73 6.18 12.20
CA ASP A 451 -13.42 5.83 10.95
C ASP A 451 -12.55 5.04 9.96
N LEU A 452 -11.33 4.64 10.36
CA LEU A 452 -10.34 3.94 9.56
C LEU A 452 -9.85 4.72 8.33
N THR A 453 -9.94 6.06 8.38
CA THR A 453 -9.33 6.97 7.42
C THR A 453 -8.04 7.58 7.97
N PRO A 454 -7.10 8.00 7.10
CA PRO A 454 -5.91 8.71 7.56
C PRO A 454 -6.23 10.12 8.04
N ALA A 455 -5.62 10.55 9.14
CA ALA A 455 -5.62 11.97 9.51
C ALA A 455 -4.69 12.72 8.55
N THR A 456 -5.12 13.80 7.89
CA THR A 456 -4.36 14.41 6.77
C THR A 456 -3.72 15.77 7.09
N ASP A 457 -4.24 16.51 8.06
CA ASP A 457 -3.76 17.85 8.43
C ASP A 457 -2.49 17.81 9.28
N TYR A 458 -1.38 17.42 8.64
CA TYR A 458 -0.04 17.39 9.22
C TYR A 458 1.06 17.53 8.16
N MET A 459 2.19 18.06 8.60
CA MET A 459 3.44 18.09 7.85
C MET A 459 4.27 16.86 8.16
N TYR A 460 4.91 16.29 7.13
CA TYR A 460 5.91 15.23 7.25
C TYR A 460 7.19 15.73 6.59
N CYS A 461 8.23 15.90 7.40
CA CYS A 461 9.48 16.51 7.01
C CYS A 461 10.63 15.54 7.24
N THR A 462 11.59 15.57 6.34
CA THR A 462 12.82 14.79 6.45
C THR A 462 13.98 15.74 6.19
N GLU A 463 14.92 15.81 7.13
CA GLU A 463 16.09 16.68 7.04
C GLU A 463 17.36 15.85 7.19
N GLN A 464 18.33 16.05 6.30
CA GLN A 464 19.57 15.30 6.35
C GLN A 464 20.48 15.84 7.47
N ILE A 465 20.83 14.97 8.42
CA ILE A 465 21.80 15.30 9.47
C ILE A 465 23.21 15.00 8.97
N ASN A 466 23.41 13.80 8.41
CA ASN A 466 24.70 13.37 7.87
C ASN A 466 24.52 12.33 6.74
N ARG A 467 25.59 11.64 6.34
CA ARG A 467 25.54 10.64 5.24
C ARG A 467 24.68 9.41 5.54
N ASN A 468 24.40 9.10 6.80
CA ASN A 468 23.67 7.89 7.19
C ASN A 468 22.39 8.20 7.98
N GLU A 469 22.24 9.41 8.51
CA GLU A 469 21.13 9.75 9.40
C GLU A 469 20.32 10.92 8.87
N ILE A 470 19.02 10.79 9.06
CA ILE A 470 18.02 11.82 8.80
C ILE A 470 17.24 12.08 10.08
N GLU A 471 16.83 13.33 10.24
CA GLU A 471 15.79 13.70 11.17
C GLU A 471 14.43 13.55 10.47
N VAL A 472 13.48 12.89 11.12
CA VAL A 472 12.10 12.83 10.65
C VAL A 472 11.23 13.57 11.65
N ASN A 473 10.42 14.50 11.15
CA ASN A 473 9.53 15.32 11.97
C ASN A 473 8.10 15.27 11.42
N MET A 474 7.14 15.03 12.31
CA MET A 474 5.71 15.08 12.02
C MET A 474 5.03 16.07 12.94
N ILE A 475 4.35 17.06 12.35
CA ILE A 475 3.67 18.13 13.10
C ILE A 475 2.27 18.32 12.56
N THR A 476 1.24 18.27 13.42
CA THR A 476 -0.13 18.58 13.01
C THR A 476 -0.28 20.05 12.65
N THR A 477 -1.05 20.35 11.61
CA THR A 477 -1.33 21.72 11.16
C THR A 477 -2.72 22.20 11.59
N GLN A 478 -3.58 21.27 12.01
CA GLN A 478 -4.91 21.53 12.56
C GLN A 478 -5.14 20.61 13.77
N SER A 479 -6.16 20.95 14.57
CA SER A 479 -6.60 20.11 15.68
C SER A 479 -7.18 18.79 15.15
N HIS A 480 -6.85 17.69 15.81
CA HIS A 480 -7.39 16.36 15.50
C HIS A 480 -8.13 15.76 16.69
N ASP A 481 -9.26 15.12 16.41
CA ASP A 481 -10.05 14.33 17.34
C ASP A 481 -10.13 12.87 16.87
N SER A 482 -10.70 12.01 17.73
CA SER A 482 -10.96 10.60 17.44
C SER A 482 -9.77 9.84 16.82
N LEU A 483 -8.55 10.24 17.17
CA LEU A 483 -7.32 9.61 16.72
C LEU A 483 -7.16 8.25 17.37
N LEU A 484 -6.83 7.25 16.57
CA LEU A 484 -6.36 5.94 17.04
C LEU A 484 -4.84 5.88 17.01
N THR A 485 -4.20 6.52 16.02
CA THR A 485 -2.75 6.49 15.85
C THR A 485 -2.26 7.75 15.17
N PHE A 486 -1.14 8.28 15.64
CA PHE A 486 -0.36 9.31 14.94
C PHE A 486 1.11 9.05 15.19
N GLY A 487 1.87 8.67 14.17
CA GLY A 487 3.25 8.24 14.34
C GLY A 487 4.05 8.13 13.06
N ILE A 488 5.33 7.82 13.23
CA ILE A 488 6.29 7.51 12.18
C ILE A 488 6.47 5.99 12.19
N LEU A 489 6.15 5.34 11.08
CA LEU A 489 6.41 3.92 10.84
C LEU A 489 7.69 3.80 10.00
N GLY A 490 8.65 3.05 10.51
CA GLY A 490 9.93 2.79 9.87
C GLY A 490 10.18 1.32 9.64
N ARG A 491 10.62 0.96 8.43
CA ARG A 491 11.15 -0.35 8.05
C ARG A 491 12.68 -0.30 8.07
N VAL A 492 13.31 -1.37 8.54
CA VAL A 492 14.76 -1.57 8.61
C VAL A 492 15.08 -2.91 7.96
N PHE A 493 15.21 -2.89 6.63
CA PHE A 493 15.21 -4.09 5.78
C PHE A 493 16.35 -5.06 6.09
N ILE A 494 17.48 -4.56 6.61
CA ILE A 494 18.62 -5.42 6.99
C ILE A 494 18.30 -6.36 8.17
N ASN A 495 17.23 -6.07 8.93
CA ASN A 495 16.81 -6.88 10.06
C ASN A 495 15.62 -7.80 9.72
N ASP A 496 15.14 -7.80 8.48
CA ASP A 496 14.07 -8.70 8.07
C ASP A 496 14.52 -10.17 8.17
N ASN A 497 13.60 -11.05 8.54
CA ASN A 497 13.84 -12.48 8.77
C ASN A 497 14.91 -12.81 9.84
N THR A 498 15.11 -11.90 10.79
CA THR A 498 15.93 -12.12 12.00
C THR A 498 15.07 -12.41 13.24
N TYR A 499 15.69 -12.62 14.41
CA TYR A 499 14.97 -13.00 15.62
C TYR A 499 14.07 -11.85 16.14
N PRO A 500 12.78 -12.11 16.46
CA PRO A 500 11.89 -11.12 17.06
C PRO A 500 12.41 -10.59 18.38
N GLY A 501 12.15 -9.31 18.66
CA GLY A 501 12.56 -8.65 19.89
C GLY A 501 13.10 -7.24 19.70
N THR A 502 13.40 -6.57 20.80
CA THR A 502 14.02 -5.24 20.81
C THR A 502 15.50 -5.35 20.47
N ILE A 503 16.00 -4.46 19.61
CA ILE A 503 17.43 -4.39 19.27
C ILE A 503 18.09 -3.36 20.19
N ASN A 504 18.99 -3.84 21.07
CA ASN A 504 19.77 -2.97 21.95
C ASN A 504 21.11 -2.59 21.28
N SER A 505 21.44 -1.30 21.30
CA SER A 505 22.64 -0.75 20.64
C SER A 505 23.98 -1.19 21.27
N GLY A 506 23.96 -2.03 22.31
CA GLY A 506 25.16 -2.54 23.01
C GLY A 506 25.62 -3.94 22.56
N SER A 507 24.88 -4.63 21.69
CA SER A 507 25.23 -5.98 21.25
C SER A 507 25.93 -5.95 19.90
N THR A 508 27.24 -5.74 19.90
CA THR A 508 28.07 -6.27 18.82
C THR A 508 27.93 -7.79 18.83
N TYR A 509 27.03 -8.33 18.02
CA TYR A 509 27.05 -9.75 17.68
C TYR A 509 28.33 -10.00 16.89
N PHE A 510 29.41 -10.34 17.58
CA PHE A 510 30.46 -11.14 16.97
C PHE A 510 29.78 -12.44 16.55
N VAL A 511 29.45 -12.54 15.25
CA VAL A 511 29.17 -13.82 14.63
C VAL A 511 30.49 -14.58 14.65
N SER A 512 30.73 -15.33 15.71
CA SER A 512 31.76 -16.35 15.74
C SER A 512 31.37 -17.40 14.70
N ILE A 513 31.93 -17.29 13.50
CA ILE A 513 31.92 -18.38 12.53
C ILE A 513 32.75 -19.51 13.15
N ALA A 514 32.09 -20.40 13.89
CA ALA A 514 32.67 -21.66 14.29
C ALA A 514 32.80 -22.53 13.01
N LEU A 515 33.95 -22.41 12.35
CA LEU A 515 34.41 -23.35 11.34
C LEU A 515 34.59 -24.73 12.00
N ILE A 516 33.55 -25.55 11.94
CA ILE A 516 33.64 -26.97 12.29
C ILE A 516 34.43 -27.66 11.18
N TYR A 517 35.74 -27.79 11.37
CA TYR A 517 36.57 -28.69 10.57
C TYR A 517 36.23 -30.13 10.95
N PHE A 518 35.48 -30.82 10.09
CA PHE A 518 35.40 -32.28 10.11
C PHE A 518 36.75 -32.85 9.63
N VAL A 519 37.62 -33.22 10.56
CA VAL A 519 38.80 -34.04 10.27
C VAL A 519 38.33 -35.49 10.18
N ASN A 520 38.20 -36.00 8.95
CA ASN A 520 38.05 -37.43 8.70
C ASN A 520 39.40 -38.13 8.97
N VAL A 521 39.49 -38.83 10.10
CA VAL A 521 40.57 -39.78 10.36
C VAL A 521 40.16 -41.13 9.78
N CYS A 522 40.61 -41.43 8.55
CA CYS A 522 40.64 -42.80 8.05
C CYS A 522 41.79 -43.55 8.72
N ASN A 523 41.46 -44.45 9.65
CA ASN A 523 42.38 -45.48 10.13
C ASN A 523 42.53 -46.55 9.05
N PHE A 524 43.73 -46.66 8.48
CA PHE A 524 44.21 -47.88 7.84
C PHE A 524 44.70 -48.82 8.94
N ILE A 525 44.04 -49.97 9.07
CA ILE A 525 44.57 -51.12 9.82
C ILE A 525 45.32 -51.99 8.79
N PHE A 526 46.57 -52.31 9.12
CA PHE A 526 47.42 -53.28 8.44
C PHE A 526 46.97 -54.72 8.71
#